data_AF-K1T2H0-F1
#
_entry.id   AF-K1T2H0-F1
#
_cell.length_a   1.000
_cell.length_b   1.000
_cell.length_c   1.000
_cell.angle_alpha   90.00
_cell.angle_beta   90.00
_cell.angle_gamma   90.00
#
_symmetry.space_group_name_H-M   'P 1'
#
loop_
_entity.id
_entity.type
_entity.pdbx_description
1 polymer ?
#
loop_
_entity_poly.entity_id
_entity_poly.type
_entity_poly.pdbx_seq_one_letter_code
_entity_poly.pdbx_strand_id
1 'polypeptide(L)' 'AMDDTNYHNLYRLAPSREAGNRIYRMSEFFREHPKWTHVPDPYYEGHEGFELVLDMLEDGCRTLLDELEKR' A
#
# COMPACT_ATOMS: atom_id res chain seq x y z
N ALA A 1 2.02 -2.28 -3.29
CA ALA A 1 0.77 -2.78 -3.88
C ALA A 1 -0.40 -2.31 -3.04
N MET A 2 -1.50 -1.85 -3.64
CA MET A 2 -2.61 -1.23 -2.92
C MET A 2 -3.51 -2.25 -2.22
N ASP A 3 -3.73 -3.40 -2.86
CA ASP A 3 -4.49 -4.52 -2.31
C ASP A 3 -3.77 -5.88 -2.56
N ASP A 4 -4.38 -6.96 -2.09
CA ASP A 4 -3.86 -8.32 -2.28
C ASP A 4 -3.89 -8.77 -3.75
N THR A 5 -4.88 -8.33 -4.53
CA THR A 5 -4.97 -8.69 -5.95
C THR A 5 -3.77 -8.12 -6.71
N ASN A 6 -3.46 -6.84 -6.49
CA ASN A 6 -2.29 -6.15 -7.03
C ASN A 6 -1.00 -6.84 -6.57
N TYR A 7 -0.89 -7.17 -5.29
CA TYR A 7 0.29 -7.84 -4.75
C TYR A 7 0.56 -9.17 -5.46
N HIS A 8 -0.44 -10.05 -5.54
CA HIS A 8 -0.29 -11.35 -6.19
C HIS A 8 -0.02 -11.23 -7.69
N ASN A 9 -0.66 -10.29 -8.38
CA ASN A 9 -0.43 -10.05 -9.81
C ASN A 9 1.01 -9.56 -10.06
N LEU A 10 1.50 -8.59 -9.28
CA LEU A 10 2.88 -8.12 -9.38
C LEU A 10 3.88 -9.25 -9.06
N TYR A 11 3.62 -10.04 -8.02
CA TYR A 11 4.50 -11.14 -7.63
C TYR A 11 4.58 -12.22 -8.72
N ARG A 12 3.47 -12.54 -9.39
CA ARG A 12 3.44 -13.47 -10.54
C ARG A 12 4.21 -12.95 -11.75
N LEU A 13 4.26 -11.63 -11.93
CA LEU A 13 4.97 -10.96 -13.02
C LEU A 13 6.45 -10.71 -12.70
N ALA A 14 6.88 -10.89 -11.45
CA ALA A 14 8.25 -10.61 -11.04
C ALA A 14 9.25 -11.51 -11.81
N PRO A 15 10.33 -10.96 -12.37
CA PRO A 15 11.29 -11.72 -13.18
C PRO A 15 12.14 -12.69 -12.37
N SER A 16 12.12 -12.58 -11.04
CA SER A 16 12.80 -13.49 -10.11
C SER A 16 12.15 -13.43 -8.74
N ARG A 17 12.42 -14.44 -7.90
CA ARG A 17 12.01 -14.43 -6.49
C ARG A 17 12.61 -13.25 -5.73
N GLU A 18 13.85 -12.85 -6.05
CA GLU A 18 14.48 -11.69 -5.43
C GLU A 18 13.73 -10.40 -5.77
N ALA A 19 13.33 -10.21 -7.03
CA ALA A 19 12.50 -9.08 -7.42
C ALA A 19 11.12 -9.13 -6.74
N GLY A 20 10.52 -10.32 -6.61
CA GLY A 20 9.26 -10.53 -5.90
C GLY A 20 9.34 -10.12 -4.42
N ASN A 21 10.46 -10.40 -3.75
CA ASN A 21 10.71 -10.01 -2.36
C ASN A 21 10.87 -8.49 -2.15
N ARG A 22 10.92 -7.70 -3.24
CA ARG A 22 10.93 -6.22 -3.17
C ARG A 22 9.53 -5.62 -3.31
N ILE A 23 8.49 -6.45 -3.45
CA ILE A 23 7.09 -6.01 -3.51
C ILE A 23 6.53 -6.02 -2.10
N TYR A 24 6.07 -4.86 -1.64
CA TYR A 24 5.41 -4.67 -0.34
C TYR A 24 3.97 -4.22 -0.55
N ARG A 25 3.08 -4.52 0.39
CA ARG A 25 1.74 -3.90 0.44
C ARG A 25 1.87 -2.50 1.03
N MET A 26 0.99 -1.60 0.59
CA MET A 26 0.93 -0.25 1.16
C MET A 26 0.49 -0.29 2.63
N SER A 27 -0.42 -1.21 2.96
CA SER A 27 -0.93 -1.40 4.33
C SER A 27 0.11 -1.85 5.34
N GLU A 28 1.24 -2.40 4.90
CA GLU A 28 2.37 -2.72 5.79
C GLU A 28 2.99 -1.45 6.41
N PHE A 29 2.74 -0.27 5.82
CA PHE A 29 3.24 1.02 6.29
C PHE A 29 2.18 1.87 7.00
N PHE A 30 0.98 1.34 7.26
CA PHE A 30 -0.04 2.10 8.00
C PHE A 30 0.28 2.16 9.48
N ARG A 31 0.35 3.38 10.02
CA ARG A 31 0.61 3.64 11.44
C ARG A 31 -0.62 4.23 12.12
N GLU A 32 -1.34 5.10 11.41
CA GLU A 32 -2.58 5.75 11.87
C GLU A 32 -3.83 4.96 11.45
N HIS A 33 -3.70 4.06 10.47
CA HIS A 33 -4.79 3.21 9.96
C HIS A 33 -4.60 1.69 10.23
N PRO A 34 -4.28 1.23 11.46
CA PRO A 34 -3.83 -0.15 11.72
C PRO A 34 -4.90 -1.24 11.52
N LYS A 35 -6.17 -0.86 11.37
CA LYS A 35 -7.27 -1.80 11.11
C LYS A 35 -7.44 -2.14 9.63
N TRP A 36 -6.84 -1.34 8.75
CA TRP A 36 -6.96 -1.53 7.31
C TRP A 36 -5.87 -2.47 6.82
N THR A 37 -6.27 -3.52 6.10
CA THR A 37 -5.36 -4.50 5.52
C THR A 37 -4.99 -4.21 4.07
N HIS A 38 -5.66 -3.25 3.44
CA HIS A 38 -5.47 -2.81 2.06
C HIS A 38 -6.00 -1.37 1.90
N VAL A 39 -5.62 -0.71 0.81
CA VAL A 39 -6.23 0.53 0.35
C VAL A 39 -7.52 0.16 -0.41
N PRO A 40 -8.71 0.65 -0.01
CA PRO A 40 -9.95 0.38 -0.72
C PRO A 40 -9.95 1.04 -2.10
N ASP A 41 -10.72 0.48 -3.03
CA ASP A 41 -10.93 1.09 -4.34
C ASP A 41 -11.95 2.25 -4.23
N PRO A 42 -11.56 3.51 -4.51
CA PRO A 42 -12.43 4.66 -4.29
C PRO A 42 -13.46 4.89 -5.40
N TYR A 43 -13.38 4.17 -6.54
CA TYR A 43 -14.13 4.50 -7.76
C TYR A 43 -15.66 4.48 -7.60
N TYR A 44 -16.18 3.78 -6.59
CA TYR A 44 -17.63 3.63 -6.35
C TYR A 44 -18.14 4.39 -5.13
N GLU A 45 -17.27 5.06 -4.37
CA GLU A 45 -17.61 5.72 -3.10
C GLU A 45 -17.75 7.25 -3.22
N GLY A 46 -17.58 7.79 -4.43
CA GLY A 46 -17.62 9.23 -4.66
C GLY A 46 -16.46 9.94 -3.94
N HIS A 47 -16.62 11.24 -3.67
CA HIS A 47 -15.54 12.09 -3.15
C HIS A 47 -14.97 11.60 -1.82
N GLU A 48 -15.81 11.13 -0.89
CA GLU A 48 -15.38 10.70 0.45
C GLU A 48 -14.43 9.50 0.40
N GLY A 49 -14.65 8.56 -0.54
CA GLY A 49 -13.74 7.43 -0.73
C GLY A 49 -12.35 7.85 -1.21
N PHE A 50 -12.26 8.89 -2.05
CA PHE A 50 -10.96 9.42 -2.47
C PHE A 50 -10.22 10.11 -1.32
N GLU A 51 -10.92 10.88 -0.48
CA GLU A 51 -10.31 11.51 0.71
C GLU A 51 -9.75 10.46 1.68
N LEU A 52 -10.53 9.40 1.97
CA LEU A 52 -10.05 8.30 2.81
C LEU A 52 -8.79 7.63 2.22
N VAL A 53 -8.79 7.37 0.91
CA VAL A 53 -7.61 6.79 0.25
C VAL A 53 -6.41 7.74 0.33
N LEU A 54 -6.61 9.04 0.18
CA LEU A 54 -5.54 10.03 0.33
C LEU A 54 -4.97 10.02 1.76
N ASP A 55 -5.82 10.06 2.79
CA ASP A 55 -5.38 9.99 4.19
C ASP A 55 -4.54 8.74 4.47
N MET A 56 -4.96 7.58 3.95
CA MET A 56 -4.23 6.32 4.09
C MET A 56 -2.88 6.35 3.35
N LEU A 57 -2.83 6.96 2.17
CA LEU A 57 -1.59 7.10 1.40
C LEU A 57 -0.61 8.08 2.04
N GLU A 58 -1.10 9.16 2.66
CA GLU A 58 -0.26 10.12 3.39
C GLU A 58 0.39 9.49 4.62
N ASP A 59 -0.36 8.71 5.40
CA ASP A 59 0.16 7.90 6.52
C ASP A 59 1.22 6.89 6.04
N GLY A 60 0.85 6.07 5.03
CA GLY A 60 1.74 5.06 4.47
C GLY A 60 3.03 5.63 3.90
N CYS A 61 2.95 6.72 3.13
CA CYS A 61 4.13 7.36 2.53
C CYS A 61 5.07 7.95 3.59
N ARG A 62 4.51 8.59 4.62
CA ARG A 62 5.30 9.15 5.72
C ARG A 62 6.02 8.06 6.50
N THR A 63 5.33 6.97 6.79
CA THR A 63 5.94 5.81 7.46
C THR A 63 7.02 5.15 6.61
N LEU A 64 6.77 4.97 5.31
CA LEU A 64 7.77 4.43 4.39
C LEU A 64 9.03 5.32 4.31
N LEU A 65 8.86 6.64 4.25
CA LEU A 65 9.98 7.58 4.26
C LEU A 65 10.81 7.46 5.54
N ASP A 66 10.17 7.45 6.71
CA ASP A 66 10.84 7.26 8.01
C ASP A 66 11.68 5.96 8.04
N GLU A 67 11.18 4.87 7.43
CA GLU A 67 11.89 3.58 7.39
C GLU A 67 13.07 3.59 6.43
N LEU A 68 12.96 4.30 5.30
CA LEU A 68 14.05 4.44 4.33
C LEU A 68 15.18 5.31 4.86
N GLU A 69 14.87 6.36 5.63
CA GLU A 69 15.88 7.23 6.25
C GLU A 69 16.65 6.58 7.42
N LYS A 70 16.05 5.56 8.06
CA LYS A 70 16.69 4.81 9.16
C LYS A 70 17.60 3.67 8.69
N ARG A 71 17.59 3.33 7.40
CA ARG A 71 18.42 2.28 6.79
C ARG A 71 19.76 2.83 6.34
#